data_AF-A0A960PNZ2-F1
#
_entry.id   AF-A0A960PNZ2-F1
#
_cell.length_a   1.000
_cell.length_b   1.000
_cell.length_c   1.000
_cell.angle_alpha   90.00
_cell.angle_beta   90.00
_cell.angle_gamma   90.00
#
_symmetry.space_group_name_H-M   'P 1'
#
loop_
_entity.id
_entity.type
_entity.pdbx_description
1 polymer ?
#
loop_
_entity_poly.entity_id
_entity_poly.type
_entity_poly.pdbx_seq_one_letter_code
_entity_poly.pdbx_strand_id
1 'polypeptide(L)'
;MPLNSRHRGILWWCFLPLLSGCGGSETGQGSVGPEPQAKPVGRPALFAEAARELGVDFVHFNGMTGELYFVENMGSGVAVLDFDGDGDLDLFFVQGALLDPAKGLEGAAILTPPKLPLVDRLYRNEGPGTDGRPRFADVTKGSGIEEGEYGMGVATGDFDGDGAVDLYVTNFGPNRLWRNRGDGTFEDVTKRAGVDDARWSTAATFFDFDRDGWLDLFVGNYVDFRVEDATPCRAESGLQDYCSPEAYPPLTDRLWRNRGDGTFEEVTEEAGMGEQPGKALGAIAADFDGDGWLDIAATGVDGVSVLLN
;
A
#
# COMPACT_ATOMS: atom_id res chain seq x y z
N MET A 1 59.99 44.59 27.05
CA MET A 1 60.15 44.28 28.49
C MET A 1 59.31 43.05 28.81
N PRO A 2 59.82 42.11 29.63
CA PRO A 2 59.40 40.71 29.56
C PRO A 2 58.62 40.24 30.81
N LEU A 3 58.26 38.94 30.77
CA LEU A 3 58.04 37.99 31.88
C LEU A 3 56.70 38.03 32.66
N ASN A 4 55.92 36.93 32.61
CA ASN A 4 55.82 35.83 33.62
C ASN A 4 55.09 36.25 34.91
N SER A 5 54.32 35.43 35.63
CA SER A 5 53.79 34.07 35.51
C SER A 5 52.97 33.80 36.79
N ARG A 6 52.09 32.80 36.74
CA ARG A 6 51.73 31.86 37.83
C ARG A 6 50.81 32.27 39.01
N HIS A 7 49.72 31.49 39.08
CA HIS A 7 49.28 30.61 40.18
C HIS A 7 48.32 31.08 41.29
N ARG A 8 47.27 30.24 41.44
CA ARG A 8 46.65 29.63 42.66
C ARG A 8 45.94 30.59 43.62
N GLY A 9 44.62 30.47 43.82
CA GLY A 9 43.98 29.59 44.83
C GLY A 9 43.72 30.41 46.11
N ILE A 10 42.55 30.48 46.75
CA ILE A 10 41.87 29.48 47.58
C ILE A 10 40.75 30.21 48.38
N LEU A 11 39.61 29.52 48.59
CA LEU A 11 38.60 29.50 49.70
C LEU A 11 38.34 30.75 50.58
N TRP A 12 37.09 31.24 50.68
CA TRP A 12 35.93 30.84 51.53
C TRP A 12 35.89 31.48 52.93
N TRP A 13 34.67 31.53 53.49
CA TRP A 13 34.19 31.95 54.83
C TRP A 13 33.57 33.36 54.89
N CYS A 14 32.23 33.48 54.89
CA CYS A 14 31.26 33.21 55.97
C CYS A 14 31.24 34.33 57.03
N PHE A 15 30.13 35.08 57.06
CA PHE A 15 29.66 35.76 58.26
C PHE A 15 28.15 35.52 58.40
N LEU A 16 27.79 34.78 59.44
CA LEU A 16 26.46 34.74 60.05
C LEU A 16 26.47 35.70 61.26
N PRO A 17 25.33 36.31 61.61
CA PRO A 17 24.82 36.11 62.97
C PRO A 17 23.30 35.81 62.95
N LEU A 18 22.84 34.73 63.63
CA LEU A 18 22.30 34.66 65.01
C LEU A 18 21.10 35.62 65.23
N LEU A 19 19.84 35.15 65.23
CA LEU A 19 19.09 34.24 66.13
C LEU A 19 18.29 34.99 67.20
N SER A 20 16.96 34.84 67.13
CA SER A 20 16.04 34.95 68.27
C SER A 20 14.96 33.86 68.13
N GLY A 21 14.96 32.88 69.03
CA GLY A 21 13.82 31.96 69.26
C GLY A 21 12.64 32.70 69.93
N CYS A 22 11.47 32.11 70.19
CA CYS A 22 11.10 30.73 70.49
C CYS A 22 9.60 30.52 70.19
N GLY A 23 9.19 29.26 69.99
CA GLY A 23 7.79 28.85 70.12
C GLY A 23 7.46 27.59 69.32
N GLY A 24 7.70 26.42 69.91
CA GLY A 24 7.30 25.14 69.33
C GLY A 24 5.85 24.79 69.63
N SER A 25 5.18 24.20 68.64
CA SER A 25 4.13 23.20 68.83
C SER A 25 4.05 22.31 67.58
N GLU A 26 4.52 21.08 67.76
CA GLU A 26 4.08 19.81 67.19
C GLU A 26 3.75 19.68 65.69
N THR A 27 4.49 18.74 65.12
CA THR A 27 4.36 18.03 63.85
C THR A 27 2.95 17.51 63.57
N GLY A 28 2.35 17.99 62.49
CA GLY A 28 1.32 17.28 61.73
C GLY A 28 1.85 17.03 60.31
N GLN A 29 2.35 15.82 60.04
CA GLN A 29 2.56 15.36 58.67
C GLN A 29 1.18 15.18 58.03
N GLY A 30 0.71 16.19 57.30
CA GLY A 30 -0.38 16.04 56.36
C GLY A 30 0.10 15.18 55.20
N SER A 31 -0.35 13.92 55.13
CA SER A 31 -0.20 13.10 53.94
C SER A 31 -0.95 13.78 52.79
N VAL A 32 -0.22 14.28 51.80
CA VAL A 32 -0.82 14.65 50.51
C VAL A 32 -1.28 13.35 49.88
N GLY A 33 -2.59 13.08 49.96
CA GLY A 33 -3.19 11.95 49.25
C GLY A 33 -2.95 12.09 47.75
N PRO A 34 -2.82 10.99 47.00
CA PRO A 34 -2.67 11.07 45.55
C PRO A 34 -3.85 11.84 44.97
N GLU A 35 -3.53 12.88 44.22
CA GLU A 35 -4.49 13.67 43.44
C GLU A 35 -5.29 12.67 42.58
N PRO A 36 -6.64 12.68 42.60
CA PRO A 36 -7.42 11.75 41.81
C PRO A 36 -7.08 11.98 40.34
N GLN A 37 -6.39 11.02 39.73
CA GLN A 37 -6.11 11.03 38.31
C GLN A 37 -7.45 11.11 37.58
N ALA A 38 -7.71 12.26 36.96
CA ALA A 38 -8.83 12.40 36.05
C ALA A 38 -8.65 11.34 34.96
N LYS A 39 -9.56 10.37 34.89
CA LYS A 39 -9.61 9.43 33.77
C LYS A 39 -9.67 10.28 32.49
N PRO A 40 -8.78 10.07 31.51
CA PRO A 40 -8.92 10.73 30.23
C PRO A 40 -10.29 10.30 29.67
N VAL A 41 -11.23 11.23 29.59
CA VAL A 41 -12.47 11.03 28.83
C VAL A 41 -12.10 11.21 27.37
N GLY A 42 -11.38 10.22 26.83
CA GLY A 42 -11.05 10.16 25.41
C GLY A 42 -12.34 9.93 24.63
N ARG A 43 -12.53 10.66 23.53
CA ARG A 43 -13.58 10.34 22.55
C ARG A 43 -13.40 8.88 22.13
N PRO A 44 -14.48 8.09 21.97
CA PRO A 44 -14.36 6.74 21.43
C PRO A 44 -13.64 6.80 20.08
N ALA A 45 -12.73 5.86 19.85
CA ALA A 45 -11.99 5.80 18.60
C ALA A 45 -12.96 5.65 17.43
N LEU A 46 -12.74 6.40 16.34
CA LEU A 46 -13.55 6.31 15.12
C LEU A 46 -13.32 4.98 14.38
N PHE A 47 -12.11 4.43 14.50
CA PHE A 47 -11.72 3.15 13.92
C PHE A 47 -11.06 2.28 14.99
N ALA A 48 -11.23 0.96 14.84
CA ALA A 48 -10.56 -0.04 15.66
C ALA A 48 -9.90 -1.07 14.74
N GLU A 49 -8.68 -1.48 15.10
CA GLU A 49 -8.03 -2.63 14.47
C GLU A 49 -8.81 -3.90 14.85
N ALA A 50 -9.14 -4.73 13.86
CA ALA A 50 -9.93 -5.94 14.05
C ALA A 50 -9.45 -7.12 13.19
N ALA A 51 -8.41 -6.96 12.37
CA ALA A 51 -8.02 -7.95 11.36
C ALA A 51 -7.78 -9.31 12.02
N ARG A 52 -6.94 -9.38 13.06
CA ARG A 52 -6.63 -10.65 13.74
C ARG A 52 -7.83 -11.27 14.44
N GLU A 53 -8.72 -10.45 14.98
CA GLU A 53 -9.95 -10.91 15.62
C GLU A 53 -10.92 -11.52 14.61
N LEU A 54 -10.94 -10.98 13.38
CA LEU A 54 -11.77 -11.45 12.28
C LEU A 54 -11.11 -12.58 11.49
N GLY A 55 -9.88 -13.00 11.80
CA GLY A 55 -9.18 -14.08 11.10
C GLY A 55 -8.22 -13.64 9.98
N VAL A 56 -7.98 -12.34 9.83
CA VAL A 56 -7.04 -11.77 8.87
C VAL A 56 -5.70 -11.49 9.57
N ASP A 57 -4.65 -12.18 9.12
CA ASP A 57 -3.28 -12.05 9.67
C ASP A 57 -2.28 -11.49 8.66
N PHE A 58 -2.77 -10.94 7.55
CA PHE A 58 -1.96 -10.38 6.48
C PHE A 58 -1.05 -9.25 6.98
N VAL A 59 0.21 -9.29 6.54
CA VAL A 59 1.19 -8.23 6.74
C VAL A 59 1.89 -8.00 5.41
N HIS A 60 1.77 -6.80 4.87
CA HIS A 60 2.48 -6.40 3.66
C HIS A 60 3.98 -6.27 3.93
N PHE A 61 4.78 -6.73 2.97
CA PHE A 61 6.23 -6.63 2.95
C PHE A 61 6.65 -5.80 1.74
N ASN A 62 7.26 -4.64 1.98
CA ASN A 62 7.66 -3.68 0.94
C ASN A 62 9.07 -3.95 0.37
N GLY A 63 9.64 -5.15 0.55
CA GLY A 63 10.92 -5.48 -0.06
C GLY A 63 12.17 -4.80 0.51
N MET A 64 12.05 -3.95 1.54
CA MET A 64 13.13 -3.02 1.88
C MET A 64 14.43 -3.72 2.30
N THR A 65 15.57 -3.35 1.70
CA THR A 65 16.91 -3.85 2.09
C THR A 65 17.84 -2.77 2.66
N GLY A 66 17.33 -1.54 2.81
CA GLY A 66 18.11 -0.38 3.26
C GLY A 66 18.79 0.41 2.14
N GLU A 67 18.60 0.03 0.88
CA GLU A 67 19.04 0.83 -0.29
C GLU A 67 18.10 2.00 -0.59
N LEU A 68 16.90 2.00 0.01
CA LEU A 68 15.86 3.01 -0.21
C LEU A 68 15.47 3.10 -1.70
N TYR A 69 15.22 1.94 -2.31
CA TYR A 69 14.70 1.90 -3.68
C TYR A 69 13.33 2.57 -3.74
N PHE A 70 13.09 3.34 -4.80
CA PHE A 70 11.90 4.19 -4.87
C PHE A 70 10.61 3.40 -4.66
N VAL A 71 10.49 2.21 -5.24
CA VAL A 71 9.33 1.32 -5.10
C VAL A 71 9.03 0.81 -3.67
N GLU A 72 10.00 0.81 -2.75
CA GLU A 72 9.82 0.35 -1.36
C GLU A 72 8.94 1.29 -0.53
N ASN A 73 8.76 2.55 -0.97
CA ASN A 73 7.91 3.52 -0.29
C ASN A 73 6.44 3.47 -0.72
N MET A 74 6.11 2.59 -1.66
CA MET A 74 4.76 2.36 -2.16
C MET A 74 4.09 1.22 -1.40
N GLY A 75 2.81 1.40 -1.08
CA GLY A 75 1.97 0.35 -0.50
C GLY A 75 1.32 -0.51 -1.57
N SER A 76 0.69 -1.61 -1.14
CA SER A 76 -0.08 -2.49 -2.01
C SER A 76 -1.60 -2.23 -1.92
N GLY A 77 -2.35 -2.89 -2.80
CA GLY A 77 -3.82 -2.84 -2.86
C GLY A 77 -4.51 -4.01 -2.17
N VAL A 78 -5.82 -3.85 -2.00
CA VAL A 78 -6.75 -4.88 -1.53
C VAL A 78 -8.00 -4.87 -2.42
N ALA A 79 -8.47 -6.05 -2.79
CA ALA A 79 -9.77 -6.24 -3.42
C ALA A 79 -10.77 -6.81 -2.41
N VAL A 80 -12.01 -6.34 -2.53
CA VAL A 80 -13.16 -6.84 -1.78
C VAL A 80 -14.16 -7.34 -2.83
N LEU A 81 -14.37 -8.64 -2.89
CA LEU A 81 -15.10 -9.32 -3.96
C LEU A 81 -15.81 -10.56 -3.41
N ASP A 82 -16.89 -10.99 -4.06
CA ASP A 82 -17.50 -12.30 -3.82
C ASP A 82 -16.91 -13.28 -4.84
N PHE A 83 -15.88 -14.05 -4.45
CA PHE A 83 -15.17 -14.91 -5.41
C PHE A 83 -15.78 -16.31 -5.54
N ASP A 84 -16.56 -16.77 -4.56
CA ASP A 84 -17.18 -18.10 -4.60
C ASP A 84 -18.70 -18.07 -4.80
N GLY A 85 -19.28 -16.87 -4.97
CA GLY A 85 -20.67 -16.65 -5.34
C GLY A 85 -21.65 -16.90 -4.20
N ASP A 86 -21.18 -16.85 -2.95
CA ASP A 86 -22.01 -17.11 -1.77
C ASP A 86 -22.74 -15.85 -1.25
N GLY A 87 -22.43 -14.68 -1.82
CA GLY A 87 -23.05 -13.39 -1.53
C GLY A 87 -22.39 -12.61 -0.40
N ASP A 88 -21.40 -13.18 0.29
CA ASP A 88 -20.57 -12.48 1.25
C ASP A 88 -19.29 -11.96 0.56
N LEU A 89 -18.81 -10.77 0.95
CA LEU A 89 -17.59 -10.22 0.37
C LEU A 89 -16.35 -10.80 1.06
N ASP A 90 -15.45 -11.33 0.26
CA ASP A 90 -14.12 -11.85 0.56
C ASP A 90 -13.03 -10.78 0.43
N LEU A 91 -11.80 -11.14 0.81
CA LEU A 91 -10.65 -10.24 0.76
C LEU A 91 -9.50 -10.86 -0.03
N PHE A 92 -8.94 -10.09 -0.97
CA PHE A 92 -7.70 -10.42 -1.65
C PHE A 92 -6.66 -9.33 -1.41
N PHE A 93 -5.54 -9.69 -0.77
CA PHE A 93 -4.45 -8.77 -0.47
C PHE A 93 -3.28 -8.98 -1.42
N VAL A 94 -2.84 -7.89 -2.03
CA VAL A 94 -1.64 -7.86 -2.87
C VAL A 94 -0.40 -7.75 -1.98
N GLN A 95 0.61 -8.55 -2.28
CA GLN A 95 1.84 -8.66 -1.51
C GLN A 95 3.03 -8.09 -2.30
N GLY A 96 4.01 -7.56 -1.59
CA GLY A 96 5.29 -7.15 -2.17
C GLY A 96 6.33 -8.27 -2.11
N ALA A 97 7.41 -8.07 -2.85
CA ALA A 97 8.50 -9.04 -2.97
C ALA A 97 9.84 -8.41 -2.63
N LEU A 98 10.90 -9.21 -2.61
CA LEU A 98 12.25 -8.65 -2.66
C LEU A 98 12.53 -8.14 -4.08
N LEU A 99 13.01 -6.91 -4.17
CA LEU A 99 13.41 -6.29 -5.44
C LEU A 99 14.73 -6.83 -5.97
N ASP A 100 15.63 -7.23 -5.07
CA ASP A 100 16.88 -7.91 -5.40
C ASP A 100 16.86 -9.32 -4.81
N PRO A 101 16.49 -10.34 -5.61
CA PRO A 101 16.48 -11.73 -5.18
C PRO A 101 17.86 -12.23 -4.71
N ALA A 102 18.96 -11.60 -5.16
CA ALA A 102 20.32 -12.02 -4.79
C ALA A 102 20.67 -11.66 -3.34
N LYS A 103 20.01 -10.67 -2.73
CA LYS A 103 20.21 -10.32 -1.31
C LYS A 103 19.53 -11.29 -0.36
N GLY A 104 18.51 -12.01 -0.84
CA GLY A 104 17.69 -12.91 -0.02
C GLY A 104 16.99 -12.21 1.14
N LEU A 105 16.15 -12.93 1.87
CA LEU A 105 15.34 -12.36 2.95
C LEU A 105 16.16 -12.02 4.20
N GLU A 106 17.38 -12.56 4.29
CA GLU A 106 18.36 -12.19 5.32
C GLU A 106 18.85 -10.74 5.15
N GLY A 107 18.78 -10.20 3.92
CA GLY A 107 19.10 -8.81 3.61
C GLY A 107 17.95 -7.83 3.83
N ALA A 108 16.75 -8.29 4.20
CA ALA A 108 15.61 -7.41 4.46
C ALA A 108 15.85 -6.57 5.73
N ALA A 109 15.72 -5.26 5.61
CA ALA A 109 15.92 -4.33 6.70
C ALA A 109 14.69 -4.29 7.63
N ILE A 110 14.94 -4.33 8.93
CA ILE A 110 14.06 -3.92 10.02
C ILE A 110 12.93 -4.88 10.45
N LEU A 111 12.27 -5.66 9.59
CA LEU A 111 11.27 -6.64 10.05
C LEU A 111 11.16 -7.81 9.07
N THR A 112 11.93 -8.89 9.23
CA THR A 112 11.50 -10.17 8.64
C THR A 112 10.27 -10.62 9.43
N PRO A 113 9.05 -10.65 8.84
CA PRO A 113 7.91 -11.22 9.55
C PRO A 113 8.25 -12.70 9.84
N PRO A 114 8.01 -13.21 11.05
CA PRO A 114 8.47 -14.55 11.43
C PRO A 114 7.82 -15.69 10.61
N LYS A 115 6.86 -15.39 9.72
CA LYS A 115 6.18 -16.34 8.85
C LYS A 115 5.91 -15.73 7.48
N LEU A 116 6.76 -16.09 6.53
CA LEU A 116 6.54 -16.01 5.08
C LEU A 116 5.56 -17.14 4.70
N PRO A 117 4.71 -16.97 3.69
CA PRO A 117 5.13 -16.66 2.31
C PRO A 117 4.92 -15.20 1.86
N LEU A 118 5.78 -14.73 0.93
CA LEU A 118 5.61 -13.48 0.17
C LEU A 118 4.79 -13.76 -1.09
N VAL A 119 3.51 -14.02 -0.88
CA VAL A 119 2.54 -14.22 -1.95
C VAL A 119 1.30 -13.41 -1.64
N ASP A 120 0.55 -13.09 -2.68
CA ASP A 120 -0.80 -12.54 -2.52
C ASP A 120 -1.66 -13.49 -1.69
N ARG A 121 -2.60 -12.94 -0.92
CA ARG A 121 -3.40 -13.71 0.04
C ARG A 121 -4.89 -13.56 -0.21
N LEU A 122 -5.58 -14.69 -0.37
CA LEU A 122 -7.03 -14.78 -0.50
C LEU A 122 -7.64 -15.27 0.81
N TYR A 123 -8.60 -14.50 1.34
CA TYR A 123 -9.34 -14.81 2.54
C TYR A 123 -10.82 -14.91 2.23
N ARG A 124 -11.40 -16.09 2.42
CA ARG A 124 -12.83 -16.32 2.28
C ARG A 124 -13.58 -15.88 3.53
N ASN A 125 -14.70 -15.19 3.35
CA ASN A 125 -15.64 -14.85 4.39
C ASN A 125 -16.53 -16.06 4.71
N GLU A 126 -16.37 -16.64 5.89
CA GLU A 126 -17.15 -17.79 6.38
C GLU A 126 -18.49 -17.36 6.99
N GLY A 127 -18.96 -16.14 6.65
CA GLY A 127 -20.15 -15.52 7.20
C GLY A 127 -20.01 -15.00 8.63
N PRO A 128 -21.13 -14.55 9.23
CA PRO A 128 -21.11 -13.91 10.54
C PRO A 128 -20.88 -14.92 11.68
N GLY A 129 -19.95 -14.59 12.58
CA GLY A 129 -19.77 -15.26 13.87
C GLY A 129 -20.92 -14.97 14.85
N THR A 130 -20.82 -15.50 16.07
CA THR A 130 -21.85 -15.31 17.13
C THR A 130 -22.07 -13.85 17.55
N ASP A 131 -21.13 -12.97 17.22
CA ASP A 131 -21.18 -11.53 17.45
C ASP A 131 -21.71 -10.74 16.24
N GLY A 132 -22.13 -11.43 15.17
CA GLY A 132 -22.64 -10.82 13.94
C GLY A 132 -21.58 -10.23 13.02
N ARG A 133 -20.28 -10.38 13.34
CA ARG A 133 -19.17 -9.91 12.49
C ARG A 133 -18.64 -11.03 11.60
N PRO A 134 -18.11 -10.75 10.40
CA PRO A 134 -17.56 -11.78 9.53
C PRO A 134 -16.42 -12.56 10.19
N ARG A 135 -16.12 -13.74 9.66
CA ARG A 135 -14.90 -14.50 10.00
C ARG A 135 -14.22 -14.90 8.71
N PHE A 136 -12.93 -14.63 8.63
CA PHE A 136 -12.14 -14.87 7.44
C PHE A 136 -11.25 -16.10 7.63
N ALA A 137 -11.26 -16.98 6.63
CA ALA A 137 -10.35 -18.10 6.52
C ALA A 137 -9.37 -17.85 5.37
N ASP A 138 -8.07 -17.97 5.64
CA ASP A 138 -7.06 -17.94 4.58
C ASP A 138 -7.19 -19.20 3.70
N VAL A 139 -7.59 -18.99 2.45
CA VAL A 139 -7.79 -20.03 1.43
C VAL A 139 -6.77 -19.92 0.29
N THR A 140 -5.74 -19.09 0.46
CA THR A 140 -4.66 -18.91 -0.53
C THR A 140 -4.09 -20.25 -0.99
N LYS A 141 -3.83 -21.15 -0.04
CA LYS A 141 -3.39 -22.50 -0.38
C LYS A 141 -4.57 -23.29 -0.96
N GLY A 142 -4.48 -23.58 -2.25
CA GLY A 142 -5.48 -24.35 -2.98
C GLY A 142 -6.38 -23.50 -3.87
N SER A 143 -6.29 -22.17 -3.79
CA SER A 143 -6.98 -21.28 -4.72
C SER A 143 -6.36 -21.29 -6.12
N GLY A 144 -5.13 -21.78 -6.29
CA GLY A 144 -4.41 -21.73 -7.57
C GLY A 144 -3.72 -20.39 -7.85
N ILE A 145 -3.87 -19.39 -6.98
CA ILE A 145 -3.11 -18.14 -7.04
C ILE A 145 -1.68 -18.42 -6.59
N GLU A 146 -0.74 -18.24 -7.52
CA GLU A 146 0.70 -18.37 -7.33
C GLU A 146 1.39 -17.07 -7.76
N GLU A 147 1.13 -15.99 -7.03
CA GLU A 147 1.69 -14.66 -7.31
C GLU A 147 2.74 -14.28 -6.26
N GLY A 148 3.93 -13.90 -6.71
CA GLY A 148 5.07 -13.54 -5.84
C GLY A 148 5.98 -12.48 -6.43
N GLU A 149 5.54 -11.80 -7.49
CA GLU A 149 6.12 -10.57 -8.00
C GLU A 149 5.87 -9.43 -7.00
N TYR A 150 6.46 -8.26 -7.25
CA TYR A 150 6.25 -7.09 -6.40
C TYR A 150 4.93 -6.41 -6.77
N GLY A 151 3.86 -6.74 -6.04
CA GLY A 151 2.52 -6.24 -6.29
C GLY A 151 2.26 -4.81 -5.83
N MET A 152 1.36 -4.12 -6.54
CA MET A 152 0.98 -2.72 -6.34
C MET A 152 -0.50 -2.55 -6.09
N GLY A 153 -1.35 -3.03 -6.98
CA GLY A 153 -2.79 -2.80 -6.95
C GLY A 153 -3.55 -3.95 -7.58
N VAL A 154 -4.86 -3.99 -7.36
CA VAL A 154 -5.74 -5.04 -7.91
C VAL A 154 -7.04 -4.42 -8.40
N ALA A 155 -7.50 -4.88 -9.56
CA ALA A 155 -8.84 -4.62 -10.09
C ALA A 155 -9.64 -5.93 -10.13
N THR A 156 -10.95 -5.80 -9.99
CA THR A 156 -11.88 -6.93 -10.03
C THR A 156 -12.93 -6.71 -11.11
N GLY A 157 -13.26 -7.74 -11.88
CA GLY A 157 -14.29 -7.67 -12.91
C GLY A 157 -14.49 -9.04 -13.55
N ASP A 158 -15.70 -9.31 -14.02
CA ASP A 158 -16.04 -10.52 -14.81
C ASP A 158 -15.69 -10.24 -16.27
N PHE A 159 -14.42 -10.46 -16.66
CA PHE A 159 -13.94 -10.02 -17.98
C PHE A 159 -14.38 -10.96 -19.11
N ASP A 160 -14.72 -12.21 -18.79
CA ASP A 160 -15.14 -13.21 -19.78
C ASP A 160 -16.64 -13.55 -19.72
N GLY A 161 -17.39 -12.84 -18.88
CA GLY A 161 -18.85 -12.87 -18.81
C GLY A 161 -19.40 -14.20 -18.30
N ASP A 162 -18.60 -14.96 -17.54
CA ASP A 162 -19.00 -16.27 -17.02
C ASP A 162 -19.71 -16.19 -15.66
N GLY A 163 -19.79 -14.97 -15.09
CA GLY A 163 -20.46 -14.67 -13.83
C GLY A 163 -19.56 -14.83 -12.60
N ALA A 164 -18.30 -15.24 -12.77
CA ALA A 164 -17.31 -15.27 -11.71
C ALA A 164 -16.42 -14.02 -11.75
N VAL A 165 -16.16 -13.41 -10.60
CA VAL A 165 -15.33 -12.19 -10.54
C VAL A 165 -13.85 -12.57 -10.65
N ASP A 166 -13.17 -12.02 -11.66
CA ASP A 166 -11.73 -12.21 -11.90
C ASP A 166 -10.87 -11.15 -11.21
N LEU A 167 -9.56 -11.39 -11.16
CA LEU A 167 -8.57 -10.47 -10.58
C LEU A 167 -7.54 -10.05 -11.62
N TYR A 168 -7.29 -8.74 -11.73
CA TYR A 168 -6.14 -8.20 -12.43
C TYR A 168 -5.19 -7.51 -11.45
N VAL A 169 -4.00 -8.08 -11.26
CA VAL A 169 -2.97 -7.58 -10.34
C VAL A 169 -1.95 -6.75 -11.11
N THR A 170 -1.74 -5.53 -10.66
CA THR A 170 -0.70 -4.63 -11.15
C THR A 170 0.58 -4.78 -10.34
N ASN A 171 1.73 -4.77 -11.03
CA ASN A 171 3.02 -5.07 -10.44
C ASN A 171 4.08 -4.01 -10.79
N PHE A 172 5.16 -3.98 -10.00
CA PHE A 172 6.46 -3.51 -10.48
C PHE A 172 7.12 -4.67 -11.25
N GLY A 173 6.76 -4.79 -12.52
CA GLY A 173 7.05 -5.96 -13.34
C GLY A 173 5.78 -6.43 -14.08
N PRO A 174 5.78 -7.66 -14.64
CA PRO A 174 4.64 -8.14 -15.42
C PRO A 174 3.36 -8.21 -14.58
N ASN A 175 2.31 -7.51 -15.01
CA ASN A 175 0.96 -7.64 -14.47
C ASN A 175 0.38 -9.04 -14.68
N ARG A 176 -0.70 -9.36 -13.95
CA ARG A 176 -1.29 -10.71 -13.91
C ARG A 176 -2.81 -10.67 -14.00
N LEU A 177 -3.37 -11.51 -14.84
CA LEU A 177 -4.80 -11.75 -14.94
C LEU A 177 -5.12 -13.17 -14.46
N TRP A 178 -5.85 -13.25 -13.35
CA TRP A 178 -6.33 -14.49 -12.75
C TRP A 178 -7.80 -14.66 -13.07
N ARG A 179 -8.10 -15.64 -13.92
CA ARG A 179 -9.47 -16.03 -14.23
C ARG A 179 -10.04 -16.88 -13.11
N ASN A 180 -11.17 -16.50 -12.55
CA ASN A 180 -11.92 -17.29 -11.58
C ASN A 180 -12.65 -18.43 -12.31
N ARG A 181 -12.51 -19.67 -11.81
CA ARG A 181 -13.13 -20.85 -12.44
C ARG A 181 -14.56 -21.12 -11.93
N GLY A 182 -15.05 -20.31 -10.99
CA GLY A 182 -16.36 -20.46 -10.36
C GLY A 182 -16.44 -21.64 -9.37
N ASP A 183 -15.31 -22.29 -9.05
CA ASP A 183 -15.20 -23.37 -8.07
C ASP A 183 -14.32 -23.01 -6.87
N GLY A 184 -14.07 -21.70 -6.68
CA GLY A 184 -13.18 -21.16 -5.67
C GLY A 184 -11.68 -21.25 -6.04
N THR A 185 -11.37 -21.61 -7.28
CA THR A 185 -10.00 -21.61 -7.82
C THR A 185 -9.81 -20.62 -8.96
N PHE A 186 -8.57 -20.22 -9.17
CA PHE A 186 -8.12 -19.27 -10.17
C PHE A 186 -7.11 -19.89 -11.13
N GLU A 187 -7.06 -19.36 -12.35
CA GLU A 187 -6.11 -19.72 -13.41
C GLU A 187 -5.37 -18.49 -13.90
N ASP A 188 -4.04 -18.54 -13.97
CA ASP A 188 -3.25 -17.51 -14.66
C ASP A 188 -3.52 -17.60 -16.17
N VAL A 189 -4.23 -16.61 -16.69
CA VAL A 189 -4.52 -16.47 -18.13
C VAL A 189 -3.73 -15.32 -18.76
N THR A 190 -2.85 -14.65 -18.01
CA THR A 190 -2.17 -13.40 -18.40
C THR A 190 -1.57 -13.46 -19.80
N LYS A 191 -0.75 -14.49 -20.08
CA LYS A 191 -0.04 -14.62 -21.36
C LYS A 191 -0.98 -14.93 -22.52
N ARG A 192 -2.06 -15.68 -22.25
CA ARG A 192 -3.09 -15.95 -23.25
C ARG A 192 -3.88 -14.68 -23.55
N ALA A 193 -4.21 -13.92 -22.52
CA ALA A 193 -5.01 -12.70 -22.61
C ALA A 193 -4.25 -11.53 -23.25
N GLY A 194 -2.91 -11.49 -23.13
CA GLY A 194 -2.06 -10.47 -23.76
C GLY A 194 -1.95 -9.17 -22.96
N VAL A 195 -2.08 -9.27 -21.63
CA VAL A 195 -2.13 -8.12 -20.71
C VAL A 195 -0.96 -8.13 -19.71
N ASP A 196 0.18 -8.71 -20.09
CA ASP A 196 1.38 -8.83 -19.27
C ASP A 196 2.28 -7.58 -19.32
N ASP A 197 1.68 -6.39 -19.18
CA ASP A 197 2.44 -5.13 -19.16
C ASP A 197 3.49 -5.18 -18.03
N ALA A 198 4.76 -5.08 -18.41
CA ALA A 198 5.90 -5.29 -17.52
C ALA A 198 6.48 -4.00 -16.93
N ARG A 199 5.83 -2.87 -17.20
CA ARG A 199 6.18 -1.58 -16.60
C ARG A 199 5.71 -1.52 -15.15
N TRP A 200 6.03 -0.42 -14.48
CA TRP A 200 5.50 -0.16 -13.16
C TRP A 200 4.05 0.32 -13.24
N SER A 201 3.13 -0.64 -13.13
CA SER A 201 1.70 -0.39 -13.03
C SER A 201 1.28 -0.28 -11.56
N THR A 202 0.37 0.63 -11.26
CA THR A 202 -0.05 0.93 -9.86
C THR A 202 -1.56 0.89 -9.67
N ALA A 203 -2.31 1.08 -10.75
CA ALA A 203 -3.76 1.11 -10.74
C ALA A 203 -4.30 0.40 -11.98
N ALA A 204 -5.47 -0.22 -11.85
CA ALA A 204 -6.22 -0.76 -12.95
C ALA A 204 -7.71 -0.63 -12.68
N THR A 205 -8.53 -0.65 -13.73
CA THR A 205 -9.98 -0.74 -13.60
C THR A 205 -10.57 -1.43 -14.83
N PHE A 206 -11.59 -2.25 -14.58
CA PHE A 206 -12.40 -2.87 -15.63
C PHE A 206 -13.63 -2.02 -15.91
N PHE A 207 -13.95 -1.79 -17.17
CA PHE A 207 -15.12 -1.04 -17.62
C PHE A 207 -15.39 -1.31 -19.10
N ASP A 208 -16.65 -1.24 -19.52
CA ASP A 208 -17.03 -1.41 -20.93
C ASP A 208 -16.96 -0.04 -21.63
N PHE A 209 -15.84 0.27 -22.28
CA PHE A 209 -15.60 1.61 -22.83
C PHE A 209 -16.27 1.79 -24.19
N ASP A 210 -16.45 0.74 -24.98
CA ASP A 210 -17.06 0.85 -26.31
C ASP A 210 -18.51 0.32 -26.39
N ARG A 211 -19.06 -0.13 -25.25
CA ARG A 211 -20.42 -0.66 -25.08
C ARG A 211 -20.69 -1.92 -25.90
N ASP A 212 -19.66 -2.75 -26.10
CA ASP A 212 -19.82 -4.03 -26.78
C ASP A 212 -20.30 -5.15 -25.82
N GLY A 213 -20.38 -4.85 -24.52
CA GLY A 213 -20.83 -5.75 -23.47
C GLY A 213 -19.72 -6.55 -22.80
N TRP A 214 -18.46 -6.33 -23.17
CA TRP A 214 -17.29 -6.92 -22.53
C TRP A 214 -16.56 -5.88 -21.70
N LEU A 215 -16.07 -6.28 -20.52
CA LEU A 215 -15.25 -5.39 -19.72
C LEU A 215 -13.86 -5.27 -20.35
N ASP A 216 -13.53 -4.06 -20.77
CA ASP A 216 -12.19 -3.63 -21.16
C ASP A 216 -11.34 -3.32 -19.94
N LEU A 217 -10.04 -3.13 -20.16
CA LEU A 217 -9.07 -2.94 -19.09
C LEU A 217 -8.28 -1.65 -19.29
N PHE A 218 -8.34 -0.75 -18.31
CA PHE A 218 -7.39 0.35 -18.17
C PHE A 218 -6.30 -0.01 -17.16
N VAL A 219 -5.04 0.34 -17.46
CA VAL A 219 -3.91 0.22 -16.51
C VAL A 219 -3.13 1.53 -16.43
N GLY A 220 -3.06 2.05 -15.22
CA GLY A 220 -2.28 3.22 -14.85
C GLY A 220 -0.83 2.85 -14.59
N ASN A 221 0.11 3.54 -15.27
CA ASN A 221 1.54 3.38 -15.09
C ASN A 221 2.15 4.59 -14.39
N TYR A 222 3.16 4.35 -13.56
CA TYR A 222 3.71 5.39 -12.69
C TYR A 222 4.91 6.12 -13.30
N VAL A 223 6.11 5.56 -13.19
CA VAL A 223 7.34 6.19 -13.69
C VAL A 223 8.32 5.16 -14.24
N ASP A 224 9.21 5.60 -15.15
CA ASP A 224 10.31 4.75 -15.66
C ASP A 224 11.42 4.65 -14.61
N PHE A 225 11.20 3.78 -13.61
CA PHE A 225 12.18 3.41 -12.60
C PHE A 225 12.68 1.99 -12.85
N ARG A 226 14.00 1.80 -12.77
CA ARG A 226 14.66 0.49 -12.81
C ARG A 226 15.61 0.36 -11.64
N VAL A 227 15.62 -0.81 -11.00
CA VAL A 227 16.47 -1.08 -9.82
C VAL A 227 17.96 -0.99 -10.20
N GLU A 228 18.31 -1.40 -11.41
CA GLU A 228 19.67 -1.42 -11.94
C GLU A 228 20.23 -0.01 -12.17
N ASP A 229 19.35 0.95 -12.47
CA ASP A 229 19.68 2.35 -12.73
C ASP A 229 19.50 3.24 -11.49
N ALA A 230 19.12 2.65 -10.35
CA ALA A 230 18.79 3.38 -9.14
C ALA A 230 20.01 4.15 -8.59
N THR A 231 19.87 5.46 -8.49
CA THR A 231 20.87 6.35 -7.89
C THR A 231 20.41 6.80 -6.50
N PRO A 232 21.26 6.77 -5.46
CA PRO A 232 20.86 7.19 -4.12
C PRO A 232 20.43 8.66 -4.08
N CYS A 233 19.18 8.89 -3.66
CA CYS A 233 18.69 10.22 -3.36
C CYS A 233 19.06 10.64 -1.94
N ARG A 234 19.12 11.96 -1.70
CA ARG A 234 19.50 12.51 -0.40
C ARG A 234 18.53 13.62 0.02
N ALA A 235 18.15 13.61 1.29
CA ALA A 235 17.44 14.72 1.91
C ALA A 235 18.33 15.96 2.01
N GLU A 236 17.76 17.11 2.35
CA GLU A 236 18.50 18.36 2.58
C GLU A 236 19.62 18.23 3.64
N SER A 237 19.45 17.28 4.58
CA SER A 237 20.45 16.94 5.61
C SER A 237 21.68 16.21 5.06
N GLY A 238 21.66 15.77 3.80
CA GLY A 238 22.68 14.94 3.15
C GLY A 238 22.57 13.44 3.45
N LEU A 239 21.64 13.03 4.33
CA LEU A 239 21.32 11.62 4.57
C LEU A 239 20.62 11.02 3.35
N GLN A 240 20.82 9.73 3.12
CA GLN A 240 20.11 9.00 2.07
C GLN A 240 18.61 8.99 2.36
N ASP A 241 17.82 9.19 1.33
CA ASP A 241 16.36 9.23 1.40
C ASP A 241 15.77 8.62 0.12
N TYR A 242 14.48 8.32 0.13
CA TYR A 242 13.77 7.93 -1.07
C TYR A 242 13.78 9.07 -2.10
N CYS A 243 13.85 8.69 -3.37
CA CYS A 243 13.74 9.66 -4.45
C CYS A 243 12.33 10.25 -4.53
N SER A 244 12.25 11.51 -4.96
CA SER A 244 10.99 12.15 -5.30
C SER A 244 10.49 11.61 -6.65
N PRO A 245 9.17 11.54 -6.90
CA PRO A 245 8.62 11.10 -8.20
C PRO A 245 9.14 11.93 -9.39
N GLU A 246 9.54 13.18 -9.17
CA GLU A 246 10.13 14.09 -10.16
C GLU A 246 11.52 13.64 -10.66
N ALA A 247 12.17 12.71 -9.94
CA ALA A 247 13.44 12.14 -10.38
C ALA A 247 13.30 11.22 -11.60
N TYR A 248 12.07 10.77 -11.90
CA TYR A 248 11.81 9.78 -12.93
C TYR A 248 10.82 10.29 -13.99
N PRO A 249 11.04 9.95 -15.28
CA PRO A 249 10.08 10.26 -16.33
C PRO A 249 8.73 9.55 -16.08
N PRO A 250 7.60 10.21 -16.41
CA PRO A 250 6.28 9.56 -16.38
C PRO A 250 6.17 8.44 -17.43
N LEU A 251 5.23 7.53 -17.22
CA LEU A 251 4.89 6.48 -18.17
C LEU A 251 3.49 6.70 -18.75
N THR A 252 3.27 6.20 -19.97
CA THR A 252 1.95 6.25 -20.60
C THR A 252 1.02 5.20 -19.99
N ASP A 253 -0.16 5.62 -19.56
CA ASP A 253 -1.24 4.71 -19.18
C ASP A 253 -1.70 3.90 -20.40
N ARG A 254 -2.45 2.82 -20.17
CA ARG A 254 -2.81 1.91 -21.24
C ARG A 254 -4.26 1.51 -21.20
N LEU A 255 -4.82 1.33 -22.38
CA LEU A 255 -6.16 0.81 -22.57
C LEU A 255 -6.10 -0.43 -23.44
N TRP A 256 -6.81 -1.47 -22.99
CA TRP A 256 -6.97 -2.72 -23.70
C TRP A 256 -8.45 -3.00 -23.94
N ARG A 257 -8.82 -3.13 -25.20
CA ARG A 257 -10.14 -3.57 -25.63
C ARG A 257 -10.26 -5.09 -25.50
N ASN A 258 -11.28 -5.57 -24.83
CA ASN A 258 -11.59 -6.99 -24.74
C ASN A 258 -12.18 -7.46 -26.08
N ARG A 259 -11.71 -8.61 -26.60
CA ARG A 259 -12.21 -9.15 -27.88
C ARG A 259 -13.41 -10.10 -27.72
N GLY A 260 -13.83 -10.38 -26.48
CA GLY A 260 -14.89 -11.35 -26.18
C GLY A 260 -14.49 -12.82 -26.37
N ASP A 261 -13.21 -13.11 -26.60
CA ASP A 261 -12.66 -14.48 -26.72
C ASP A 261 -11.65 -14.84 -25.60
N GLY A 262 -11.64 -14.00 -24.56
CA GLY A 262 -10.69 -14.05 -23.45
C GLY A 262 -9.31 -13.50 -23.79
N THR A 263 -9.20 -12.70 -24.86
CA THR A 263 -7.99 -11.96 -25.22
C THR A 263 -8.29 -10.47 -25.36
N PHE A 264 -7.22 -9.67 -25.27
CA PHE A 264 -7.30 -8.22 -25.34
C PHE A 264 -6.49 -7.67 -26.51
N GLU A 265 -6.94 -6.54 -27.04
CA GLU A 265 -6.24 -5.67 -27.98
C GLU A 265 -5.79 -4.41 -27.28
N GLU A 266 -4.52 -4.05 -27.41
CA GLU A 266 -4.07 -2.76 -26.91
C GLU A 266 -4.50 -1.63 -27.86
N VAL A 267 -5.24 -0.65 -27.34
CA VAL A 267 -5.92 0.43 -28.10
C VAL A 267 -5.60 1.84 -27.59
N THR A 268 -4.55 2.02 -26.78
CA THR A 268 -4.12 3.29 -26.17
C THR A 268 -3.96 4.41 -27.22
N GLU A 269 -3.34 4.12 -28.35
CA GLU A 269 -3.15 5.10 -29.43
C GLU A 269 -4.48 5.43 -30.14
N GLU A 270 -5.31 4.42 -30.40
CA GLU A 270 -6.63 4.58 -31.00
C GLU A 270 -7.55 5.44 -30.11
N ALA A 271 -7.46 5.26 -28.79
CA ALA A 271 -8.19 6.01 -27.78
C ALA A 271 -7.58 7.40 -27.48
N GLY A 272 -6.51 7.80 -28.16
CA GLY A 272 -5.89 9.12 -27.98
C GLY A 272 -5.13 9.31 -26.64
N MET A 273 -4.77 8.21 -25.99
CA MET A 273 -4.04 8.20 -24.71
C MET A 273 -2.52 8.15 -24.88
N GLY A 274 -2.02 7.79 -26.07
CA GLY A 274 -0.59 7.55 -26.33
C GLY A 274 0.32 8.74 -26.03
N GLU A 275 -0.17 9.96 -26.22
CA GLU A 275 0.58 11.21 -26.05
C GLU A 275 0.41 11.85 -24.66
N GLN A 276 -0.17 11.15 -23.70
CA GLN A 276 -0.49 11.67 -22.36
C GLN A 276 0.22 10.89 -21.24
N PRO A 277 1.57 10.90 -21.18
CA PRO A 277 2.27 10.22 -20.11
C PRO A 277 1.95 10.90 -18.76
N GLY A 278 1.73 10.07 -17.75
CA GLY A 278 1.37 10.51 -16.41
C GLY A 278 2.10 9.71 -15.34
N LYS A 279 1.80 10.05 -14.09
CA LYS A 279 2.28 9.35 -12.90
C LYS A 279 1.11 8.77 -12.14
N ALA A 280 0.38 7.86 -12.79
CA ALA A 280 -0.84 7.30 -12.26
C ALA A 280 -0.58 6.51 -10.97
N LEU A 281 -1.50 6.65 -10.01
CA LEU A 281 -1.52 6.00 -8.71
C LEU A 281 -2.93 5.52 -8.32
N GLY A 282 -3.96 6.00 -9.01
CA GLY A 282 -5.34 5.56 -8.85
C GLY A 282 -6.13 5.76 -10.14
N ALA A 283 -7.13 4.92 -10.37
CA ALA A 283 -7.98 4.97 -11.56
C ALA A 283 -9.42 4.64 -11.18
N ILE A 284 -10.39 5.35 -11.77
CA ILE A 284 -11.81 5.05 -11.61
C ILE A 284 -12.56 5.37 -12.90
N ALA A 285 -13.43 4.45 -13.31
CA ALA A 285 -14.35 4.67 -14.42
C ALA A 285 -15.72 5.14 -13.91
N ALA A 286 -16.26 6.20 -14.47
CA ALA A 286 -17.60 6.72 -14.18
C ALA A 286 -18.07 7.65 -15.30
N ASP A 287 -19.37 7.84 -15.42
CA ASP A 287 -19.96 8.87 -16.28
C ASP A 287 -19.80 10.24 -15.60
N PHE A 288 -18.70 10.95 -15.89
CA PHE A 288 -18.35 12.20 -15.22
C PHE A 288 -19.05 13.41 -15.85
N ASP A 289 -19.36 13.36 -17.14
CA ASP A 289 -20.00 14.46 -17.86
C ASP A 289 -21.52 14.29 -18.06
N GLY A 290 -22.06 13.12 -17.74
CA GLY A 290 -23.48 12.82 -17.75
C GLY A 290 -24.02 12.47 -19.14
N ASP A 291 -23.16 12.11 -20.09
CA ASP A 291 -23.55 11.69 -21.44
C ASP A 291 -23.93 10.19 -21.53
N GLY A 292 -23.71 9.48 -20.42
CA GLY A 292 -24.02 8.07 -20.22
C GLY A 292 -22.86 7.14 -20.57
N TRP A 293 -21.77 7.61 -21.16
CA TRP A 293 -20.56 6.83 -21.40
C TRP A 293 -19.69 6.81 -20.15
N LEU A 294 -18.98 5.71 -19.94
CA LEU A 294 -18.01 5.67 -18.86
C LEU A 294 -16.74 6.37 -19.34
N ASP A 295 -16.34 7.36 -18.58
CA ASP A 295 -15.07 8.07 -18.69
C ASP A 295 -14.06 7.45 -17.73
N ILE A 296 -12.76 7.66 -17.98
CA ILE A 296 -11.71 7.22 -17.07
C ILE A 296 -11.02 8.43 -16.43
N ALA A 297 -10.99 8.45 -15.08
CA ALA A 297 -10.19 9.38 -14.31
C ALA A 297 -8.97 8.66 -13.73
N ALA A 298 -7.78 9.05 -14.17
CA ALA A 298 -6.50 8.65 -13.60
C ALA A 298 -5.97 9.76 -12.69
N THR A 299 -5.52 9.40 -11.49
CA THR A 299 -5.00 10.33 -10.49
C THR A 299 -3.56 10.00 -10.17
N GLY A 300 -2.75 11.03 -9.95
CA GLY A 300 -1.31 10.89 -9.73
C GLY A 300 -0.70 12.11 -9.08
N VAL A 301 0.63 12.12 -9.00
CA VAL A 301 1.40 13.24 -8.43
C VAL A 301 1.22 14.52 -9.27
N ASP A 302 0.94 14.37 -10.56
CA ASP A 302 0.78 15.49 -11.50
C ASP A 302 -0.68 16.02 -11.55
N GLY A 303 -1.60 15.44 -10.77
CA GLY A 303 -3.01 15.85 -10.71
C GLY A 303 -3.98 14.75 -11.15
N VAL A 304 -5.13 15.17 -11.68
CA VAL A 304 -6.16 14.29 -12.23
C VAL A 304 -6.22 14.46 -13.75
N SER A 305 -6.04 13.39 -14.48
CA SER A 305 -6.30 13.29 -15.92
C SER A 305 -7.63 12.58 -16.12
N VAL A 306 -8.58 13.23 -16.79
CA VAL A 306 -9.86 12.61 -17.19
C VAL A 306 -9.86 12.47 -18.70
N LEU A 307 -9.98 11.24 -19.18
CA LEU A 307 -10.29 10.97 -20.58
C LEU A 307 -11.81 10.79 -20.66
N LEU A 308 -12.43 11.72 -21.38
CA LEU A 308 -13.84 11.65 -21.76
C LEU A 308 -13.96 10.81 -23.02
N ASN A 309 -14.96 9.94 -23.06
CA ASN A 309 -15.23 9.02 -24.18
C ASN A 309 -16.11 9.65 -25.26
#